data_AF-A0A9E3NRV4-F1
#
_entry.id   AF-A0A9E3NRV4-F1
#
_cell.length_a   1.000
_cell.length_b   1.000
_cell.length_c   1.000
_cell.angle_alpha   90.00
_cell.angle_beta   90.00
_cell.angle_gamma   90.00
#
_symmetry.space_group_name_H-M   'P 1'
#
loop_
_entity.id
_entity.type
_entity.pdbx_description
1 polymer ?
#
loop_
_entity_poly.entity_id
_entity_poly.type
_entity_poly.pdbx_seq_one_letter_code
_entity_poly.pdbx_strand_id
1 'polypeptide(L)'
;MNHTIAQAVAEMLAILEAERDAIHRFDDDEVIRAARAKQGLADRLREASREDLAANASALATLLIELRRNASLLLYARACLRETHARLAKKAINEA
;
A
#
# COMPACT_ATOMS: atom_id res chain seq x y z
N MET A 1 -24.97 4.26 7.29
CA MET A 1 -24.25 5.47 7.74
C MET A 1 -23.35 5.92 6.60
N ASN A 2 -23.65 7.04 5.93
CA ASN A 2 -22.79 7.58 4.87
C ASN A 2 -21.43 7.96 5.48
N HIS A 3 -20.40 7.16 5.22
CA HIS A 3 -19.03 7.48 5.60
C HIS A 3 -18.54 8.59 4.66
N THR A 4 -17.99 9.66 5.22
CA THR A 4 -17.52 10.79 4.42
C THR A 4 -16.21 10.44 3.71
N ILE A 5 -15.89 11.12 2.61
CA ILE A 5 -14.62 10.92 1.90
C ILE A 5 -13.42 11.14 2.83
N ALA A 6 -13.50 12.14 3.71
CA ALA A 6 -12.47 12.38 4.72
C ALA A 6 -12.21 11.15 5.61
N GLN A 7 -13.26 10.44 6.03
CA GLN A 7 -13.14 9.20 6.79
C GLN A 7 -12.50 8.08 5.95
N ALA A 8 -12.94 7.93 4.70
CA ALA A 8 -12.34 6.94 3.79
C ALA A 8 -10.85 7.20 3.55
N VAL A 9 -10.45 8.46 3.42
CA VAL A 9 -9.04 8.85 3.28
C VAL A 9 -8.26 8.55 4.56
N ALA A 10 -8.79 8.90 5.73
CA ALA A 10 -8.14 8.61 7.01
C ALA A 10 -7.97 7.10 7.24
N GLU A 11 -8.99 6.30 6.93
CA GLU A 11 -8.94 4.84 6.98
C GLU A 11 -7.85 4.29 6.04
N MET A 12 -7.79 4.80 4.81
CA MET A 12 -6.78 4.37 3.84
C MET A 12 -5.35 4.68 4.31
N LEU A 13 -5.13 5.85 4.92
CA LEU A 13 -3.84 6.23 5.48
C LEU A 13 -3.41 5.29 6.62
N ALA A 14 -4.33 4.97 7.53
CA ALA A 14 -4.06 4.02 8.62
C ALA A 14 -3.73 2.61 8.09
N ILE A 15 -4.42 2.17 7.03
CA ILE A 15 -4.13 0.86 6.41
C ILE A 15 -2.76 0.87 5.71
N LEU A 16 -2.37 1.98 5.06
CA LEU A 16 -1.03 2.10 4.46
C LEU A 16 0.07 2.06 5.52
N GLU A 17 -0.17 2.65 6.69
CA GLU A 17 0.75 2.56 7.83
C GLU A 17 0.85 1.13 8.37
N ALA A 18 -0.29 0.49 8.64
CA ALA A 18 -0.33 -0.90 9.11
C ALA A 18 0.33 -1.87 8.12
N GLU A 19 0.14 -1.66 6.80
CA GLU A 19 0.79 -2.46 5.77
C GLU A 19 2.32 -2.33 5.82
N ARG A 20 2.85 -1.12 5.99
CA ARG A 20 4.30 -0.91 6.10
C ARG A 20 4.86 -1.64 7.31
N ASP A 21 4.16 -1.60 8.44
CA ASP A 21 4.56 -2.32 9.64
C ASP A 21 4.47 -3.84 9.46
N ALA A 22 3.44 -4.34 8.77
CA ALA A 22 3.31 -5.76 8.43
C ALA A 22 4.46 -6.23 7.52
N ILE A 23 4.83 -5.44 6.51
CA ILE A 23 5.98 -5.71 5.64
C ILE A 23 7.28 -5.79 6.46
N HIS A 24 7.51 -4.86 7.38
CA HIS A 24 8.70 -4.88 8.24
C HIS A 24 8.76 -6.12 9.15
N ARG A 25 7.60 -6.62 9.59
CA ARG A 25 7.49 -7.83 10.43
C ARG A 25 7.41 -9.13 9.64
N PHE A 26 7.41 -9.08 8.31
CA PHE A 26 7.18 -10.24 7.43
C PHE A 26 5.87 -10.99 7.74
N ASP A 27 4.81 -10.22 8.00
CA ASP A 27 3.48 -10.71 8.35
C ASP A 27 2.59 -10.77 7.10
N ASP A 28 2.66 -11.90 6.38
CA ASP A 28 1.99 -12.07 5.08
C ASP A 28 0.47 -11.92 5.16
N ASP A 29 -0.15 -12.44 6.22
CA ASP A 29 -1.59 -12.39 6.43
C ASP A 29 -2.08 -10.94 6.61
N GLU A 30 -1.34 -10.13 7.36
CA GLU A 30 -1.68 -8.74 7.60
C GLU A 30 -1.43 -7.88 6.34
N VAL A 31 -0.41 -8.19 5.54
CA VAL A 31 -0.19 -7.56 4.23
C VAL A 31 -1.36 -7.85 3.28
N ILE A 32 -1.82 -9.11 3.19
CA ILE A 32 -2.96 -9.49 2.36
C ILE A 32 -4.25 -8.82 2.84
N ARG A 33 -4.45 -8.78 4.16
CA ARG A 33 -5.60 -8.10 4.77
C ARG A 33 -5.61 -6.61 4.43
N ALA A 34 -4.46 -5.94 4.58
CA ALA A 34 -4.31 -4.54 4.22
C ALA A 34 -4.57 -4.31 2.72
N ALA A 35 -4.11 -5.20 1.83
CA ALA A 35 -4.39 -5.10 0.39
C ALA A 35 -5.89 -5.16 0.09
N ARG A 36 -6.63 -6.10 0.70
CA ARG A 36 -8.08 -6.22 0.54
C ARG A 36 -8.84 -5.00 1.09
N ALA A 37 -8.44 -4.50 2.25
CA ALA A 37 -9.05 -3.32 2.84
C ALA A 37 -8.86 -2.06 1.96
N LYS A 38 -7.66 -1.89 1.37
CA LYS A 38 -7.40 -0.82 0.39
C LYS A 38 -8.28 -0.94 -0.85
N GLN A 39 -8.49 -2.15 -1.36
CA GLN A 39 -9.35 -2.38 -2.52
C GLN A 39 -10.78 -1.87 -2.26
N GLY A 40 -11.38 -2.27 -1.14
CA GLY A 40 -12.72 -1.82 -0.76
C GLY A 40 -12.81 -0.30 -0.61
N LEU A 41 -11.80 0.33 -0.02
CA LEU A 41 -11.74 1.78 0.10
C LEU A 41 -11.60 2.52 -1.23
N ALA A 42 -10.80 1.98 -2.14
CA ALA A 42 -10.62 2.54 -3.48
C ALA A 42 -11.93 2.46 -4.29
N ASP A 43 -12.69 1.39 -4.14
CA ASP A 43 -13.99 1.24 -4.79
C ASP A 43 -14.99 2.27 -4.25
N ARG A 44 -15.04 2.51 -2.93
CA ARG A 44 -15.86 3.60 -2.34
C ARG A 44 -15.46 4.99 -2.86
N LEU A 45 -14.16 5.27 -2.96
CA LEU A 45 -13.66 6.53 -3.48
C LEU A 45 -13.97 6.71 -4.98
N ARG A 46 -14.12 5.62 -5.74
CA ARG A 46 -14.51 5.65 -7.15
C ARG A 46 -15.96 6.05 -7.36
N GLU A 47 -16.83 5.71 -6.41
CA GLU A 47 -18.26 6.04 -6.42
C GLU A 47 -18.56 7.46 -5.94
N ALA A 48 -17.56 8.16 -5.39
CA ALA A 48 -17.70 9.53 -4.91
C ALA A 48 -18.12 10.53 -5.99
N SER A 49 -18.99 11.47 -5.63
CA SER A 49 -19.38 12.56 -6.52
C SER A 49 -18.20 13.54 -6.76
N ARG A 50 -18.24 14.27 -7.87
CA ARG A 50 -17.22 15.29 -8.17
C ARG A 50 -17.18 16.41 -7.13
N GLU A 51 -18.33 16.79 -6.58
CA GLU A 51 -18.41 17.81 -5.52
C GLU A 51 -17.74 17.32 -4.24
N ASP A 52 -17.98 16.07 -3.83
CA ASP A 52 -17.35 15.51 -2.65
C ASP A 52 -15.82 15.38 -2.85
N LEU A 53 -15.38 14.97 -4.04
CA LEU A 53 -13.95 14.89 -4.37
C LEU A 53 -13.30 16.28 -4.33
N ALA A 54 -13.97 17.31 -4.86
CA ALA A 54 -13.47 18.69 -4.84
C ALA A 54 -13.39 19.24 -3.41
N ALA A 55 -14.41 18.98 -2.59
CA ALA A 55 -14.44 19.38 -1.18
C ALA A 55 -13.32 18.72 -0.35
N ASN A 56 -12.82 17.55 -0.78
CA ASN A 56 -11.79 16.77 -0.08
C ASN A 56 -10.44 16.73 -0.83
N ALA A 57 -10.21 17.63 -1.79
CA ALA A 57 -9.04 17.59 -2.68
C ALA A 57 -7.69 17.57 -1.93
N SER A 58 -7.56 18.32 -0.82
CA SER A 58 -6.33 18.35 -0.01
C SER A 58 -6.06 16.99 0.65
N ALA A 59 -7.08 16.35 1.22
CA ALA A 59 -6.93 15.03 1.84
C ALA A 59 -6.57 13.96 0.79
N LEU A 60 -7.20 14.02 -0.38
CA LEU A 60 -6.87 13.13 -1.51
C LEU A 60 -5.44 13.34 -2.02
N ALA A 61 -4.94 14.58 -2.04
CA ALA A 61 -3.56 14.86 -2.41
C ALA A 61 -2.57 14.22 -1.43
N THR A 62 -2.82 14.33 -0.11
CA THR A 62 -2.02 13.64 0.92
C THR A 62 -2.07 12.13 0.73
N LEU A 63 -3.25 11.55 0.47
CA LEU A 63 -3.38 10.12 0.21
C LEU A 63 -2.54 9.67 -1.01
N LEU A 64 -2.53 10.45 -2.09
CA LEU A 64 -1.74 10.14 -3.27
C LEU A 64 -0.23 10.15 -2.98
N ILE A 65 0.25 11.06 -2.13
CA ILE A 65 1.65 11.10 -1.69
C ILE A 65 2.00 9.82 -0.93
N GLU A 66 1.15 9.42 0.01
CA GLU A 66 1.39 8.22 0.83
C GLU A 66 1.31 6.93 0.01
N LEU A 67 0.38 6.84 -0.95
CA LEU A 67 0.32 5.72 -1.89
C LEU A 67 1.61 5.61 -2.74
N ARG A 68 2.12 6.75 -3.24
CA ARG A 68 3.38 6.77 -3.99
C ARG A 68 4.56 6.34 -3.13
N ARG A 69 4.64 6.85 -1.90
CA ARG A 69 5.68 6.46 -0.93
C ARG A 69 5.66 4.95 -0.70
N ASN A 70 4.48 4.37 -0.48
CA ASN A 70 4.34 2.94 -0.23
C ASN A 70 4.72 2.12 -1.49
N ALA A 71 4.32 2.56 -2.68
CA ALA A 71 4.73 1.94 -3.93
C ALA A 71 6.27 1.94 -4.13
N SER A 72 6.94 3.06 -3.82
CA SER A 72 8.40 3.16 -3.86
C SER A 72 9.07 2.17 -2.91
N LEU A 73 8.55 2.01 -1.69
CA LEU A 73 9.07 1.04 -0.71
C LEU A 73 8.92 -0.40 -1.21
N LEU A 74 7.76 -0.76 -1.76
CA LEU A 74 7.52 -2.08 -2.33
C LEU A 74 8.42 -2.38 -3.53
N LEU A 75 8.65 -1.39 -4.40
CA LEU A 75 9.58 -1.52 -5.53
C LEU A 75 11.01 -1.75 -5.05
N TYR A 76 11.44 -1.02 -4.02
CA TYR A 76 12.75 -1.20 -3.41
C TYR A 76 12.90 -2.59 -2.77
N ALA A 77 11.93 -3.01 -1.95
CA ALA A 77 11.93 -4.35 -1.34
C ALA A 77 12.00 -5.46 -2.40
N ARG A 78 11.23 -5.33 -3.48
CA ARG A 78 11.27 -6.25 -4.63
C ARG A 78 12.64 -6.30 -5.29
N ALA A 79 13.32 -5.15 -5.45
CA ALA A 79 14.65 -5.10 -6.02
C ALA A 79 15.67 -5.83 -5.14
N CYS A 80 15.64 -5.60 -3.82
CA CYS A 80 16.49 -6.30 -2.86
C CYS A 80 16.27 -7.82 -2.89
N LEU A 81 15.02 -8.29 -2.94
CA LEU A 81 14.71 -9.72 -3.03
C LEU A 81 15.24 -10.35 -4.32
N ARG A 82 15.08 -9.67 -5.46
CA ARG A 82 15.63 -10.14 -6.75
C ARG A 82 17.15 -10.27 -6.70
N GLU A 83 17.83 -9.29 -6.10
CA GLU A 83 19.28 -9.31 -5.97
C GLU A 83 19.74 -10.46 -5.06
N THR A 84 19.14 -10.60 -3.89
CA THR A 84 19.42 -11.70 -2.95
C THR A 84 19.23 -13.05 -3.61
N HIS A 85 18.12 -13.26 -4.32
CA HIS A 85 17.84 -14.50 -5.04
C HIS A 85 18.92 -14.80 -6.11
N ALA A 86 19.34 -13.80 -6.88
CA ALA A 86 20.41 -13.96 -7.86
C ALA A 86 21.75 -14.35 -7.22
N ARG A 87 22.08 -13.76 -6.06
CA ARG A 87 23.29 -14.14 -5.29
C ARG A 87 23.21 -15.57 -4.76
N LEU A 88 22.07 -15.97 -4.21
CA LEU A 88 21.85 -17.33 -3.68
C LEU A 88 21.92 -18.37 -4.81
N ALA A 89 21.29 -18.11 -5.96
CA ALA A 89 21.35 -19.00 -7.12
C ALA A 89 22.80 -19.19 -7.63
N LYS A 90 23.59 -18.11 -7.72
CA LYS A 90 25.00 -18.19 -8.10
C LYS A 90 25.83 -19.01 -7.11
N LYS A 91 25.57 -18.85 -5.80
CA LYS A 91 26.24 -19.63 -4.76
C LYS A 91 25.93 -21.12 -4.88
N ALA A 92 24.65 -21.47 -5.05
CA ALA A 92 24.22 -22.87 -5.19
C ALA A 92 24.84 -23.57 -6.41
N ILE A 93 25.03 -22.86 -7.53
CA ILE A 93 25.70 -23.40 -8.73
C ILE A 93 27.20 -23.64 -8.49
N ASN A 94 27.86 -22.77 -7.74
CA ASN A 94 29.30 -22.88 -7.49
C ASN A 94 29.66 -23.92 -6.42
N GLU A 95 28.68 -24.33 -5.60
CA GLU A 95 28.83 -25.33 -4.53
C GLU A 95 28.27 -26.71 -4.91
N ALA A 96 27.71 -26.86 -6.12
CA ALA A 96 27.22 -28.11 -6.71
C ALA A 96 28.22 -28.67 -7.73
#